data_AF-A0A7S2H843-F1
#
_entry.id   AF-A0A7S2H843-F1
#
_cell.length_a   1.000
_cell.length_b   1.000
_cell.length_c   1.000
_cell.angle_alpha   90.00
_cell.angle_beta   90.00
_cell.angle_gamma   90.00
#
_symmetry.space_group_name_H-M   'P 1'
#
loop_
_entity.id
_entity.type
_entity.pdbx_description
1 polymer ?
#
loop_
_entity_poly.entity_id
_entity_poly.type
_entity_poly.pdbx_seq_one_letter_code
_entity_poly.pdbx_strand_id
1 'polypeptide(L)'
;GAQAIISMAYGIPPSDLGIQVPPCDVIVGPGNKWVTAAKSIVNGHCGIDMLAGPSEVLVIADETANAKVVAADLIAQAEHDVVARAILLSTDATVIQDINNELKTQLSVLPEPNQSTAREAMKQSFAVLCTDINQAVSISDDIAPEHLEIQTKDAMKVGEQCA
;
A
#
# COMPACT_ATOMS: atom_id res chain seq x y z
N GLY A 1 -4.35 7.01 17.54
CA GLY A 1 -5.19 5.82 17.87
C GLY A 1 -6.66 6.22 17.88
N ALA A 2 -7.58 5.26 18.02
CA ALA A 2 -9.03 5.50 17.96
C ALA A 2 -9.52 6.58 18.95
N GLN A 3 -8.95 6.61 20.15
CA GLN A 3 -9.24 7.62 21.17
C GLN A 3 -8.94 9.04 20.69
N ALA A 4 -7.86 9.25 19.92
CA ALA A 4 -7.53 10.56 19.39
C ALA A 4 -8.53 11.01 18.31
N ILE A 5 -9.05 10.09 17.51
CA ILE A 5 -10.09 10.37 16.51
C ILE A 5 -11.37 10.84 17.18
N ILE A 6 -11.82 10.12 18.22
CA ILE A 6 -13.03 10.51 18.98
C ILE A 6 -12.82 11.87 19.67
N SER A 7 -11.66 12.10 20.29
CA SER A 7 -11.35 13.38 20.93
C SER A 7 -11.35 14.55 19.93
N MET A 8 -10.85 14.36 18.72
CA MET A 8 -10.90 15.38 17.67
C MET A 8 -12.30 15.56 17.11
N ALA A 9 -13.10 14.49 17.00
CA ALA A 9 -14.45 14.58 16.45
C ALA A 9 -15.41 15.32 17.40
N TYR A 10 -15.40 14.98 18.69
CA TYR A 10 -16.35 15.50 19.68
C TYR A 10 -15.78 16.63 20.56
N GLY A 11 -14.47 16.82 20.52
CA GLY A 11 -13.75 17.66 21.48
C GLY A 11 -13.62 17.02 22.86
N ILE A 12 -12.68 17.54 23.64
CA ILE A 12 -12.55 17.29 25.08
C ILE A 12 -12.74 18.65 25.78
N PRO A 13 -13.78 18.81 26.62
CA PRO A 13 -13.95 20.03 27.40
C PRO A 13 -12.80 20.18 28.42
N PRO A 14 -12.56 21.40 28.93
CA PRO A 14 -11.55 21.62 29.96
C PRO A 14 -11.73 20.67 31.15
N SER A 15 -10.61 20.10 31.62
CA SER A 15 -10.56 19.19 32.76
C SER A 15 -9.48 19.60 33.75
N ASP A 16 -9.50 19.03 34.96
CA ASP A 16 -8.52 19.30 36.01
C ASP A 16 -7.08 18.92 35.62
N LEU A 17 -6.92 18.13 34.54
CA LEU A 17 -5.64 17.77 33.94
C LEU A 17 -5.11 18.84 32.96
N GLY A 18 -5.84 19.92 32.73
CA GLY A 18 -5.45 21.04 31.87
C GLY A 18 -5.49 20.74 30.36
N ILE A 19 -5.99 19.58 29.95
CA ILE A 19 -6.11 19.20 28.54
C ILE A 19 -7.48 19.64 28.01
N GLN A 20 -7.47 20.38 26.90
CA GLN A 20 -8.63 20.75 26.12
C GLN A 20 -8.35 20.41 24.65
N VAL A 21 -9.34 19.82 23.97
CA VAL A 21 -9.27 19.54 22.53
C VAL A 21 -10.52 20.15 21.90
N PRO A 22 -10.40 21.16 21.01
CA PRO A 22 -11.56 21.65 20.27
C PRO A 22 -12.05 20.58 19.28
N PRO A 23 -13.36 20.48 19.01
CA PRO A 23 -13.86 19.63 17.95
C PRO A 23 -13.36 20.13 16.58
N CYS A 24 -13.01 19.19 15.70
CA CYS A 24 -12.53 19.45 14.34
C CYS A 24 -13.64 19.23 13.32
N ASP A 25 -13.74 20.10 12.33
CA ASP A 25 -14.69 19.94 11.23
C ASP A 25 -14.29 18.80 10.28
N VAL A 26 -12.98 18.55 10.13
CA VAL A 26 -12.43 17.48 9.28
C VAL A 26 -11.23 16.83 9.96
N ILE A 27 -11.18 15.49 9.95
CA ILE A 27 -10.06 14.70 10.46
C ILE A 27 -9.36 13.99 9.30
N VAL A 28 -8.06 14.25 9.15
CA VAL A 28 -7.24 13.72 8.04
C VAL A 28 -6.08 12.87 8.54
N GLY A 29 -5.54 12.05 7.65
CA GLY A 29 -4.32 11.29 7.85
C GLY A 29 -4.54 9.79 8.00
N PRO A 30 -3.50 8.99 7.69
CA PRO A 30 -3.56 7.55 7.77
C PRO A 30 -3.43 7.04 9.21
N GLY A 31 -3.67 5.75 9.39
CA GLY A 31 -3.38 5.05 10.62
C GLY A 31 -3.73 3.58 10.50
N ASN A 32 -3.45 2.83 11.56
CA ASN A 32 -3.81 1.42 11.59
C ASN A 32 -5.33 1.21 11.49
N LYS A 33 -5.75 -0.05 11.33
CA LYS A 33 -7.17 -0.45 11.21
C LYS A 33 -8.10 0.15 12.28
N TRP A 34 -7.60 0.42 13.49
CA TRP A 34 -8.40 1.02 14.57
C TRP A 34 -8.63 2.52 14.37
N VAL A 35 -7.64 3.23 13.81
CA VAL A 35 -7.79 4.62 13.40
C VAL A 35 -8.79 4.71 12.24
N THR A 36 -8.66 3.85 11.22
CA THR A 36 -9.61 3.80 10.10
C THR A 36 -11.02 3.45 10.58
N ALA A 37 -11.18 2.46 11.47
CA ALA A 37 -12.49 2.12 12.03
C ALA A 37 -13.09 3.28 12.82
N ALA A 38 -12.30 4.00 13.62
CA ALA A 38 -12.77 5.17 14.34
C ALA A 38 -13.17 6.31 13.39
N LYS A 39 -12.40 6.57 12.32
CA LYS A 39 -12.75 7.54 11.27
C LYS A 39 -14.09 7.18 10.61
N SER A 40 -14.30 5.89 10.32
CA SER A 40 -15.57 5.39 9.77
C SER A 40 -16.75 5.66 10.71
N ILE A 41 -16.59 5.44 12.01
CA ILE A 41 -17.65 5.67 13.01
C ILE A 41 -18.02 7.16 13.13
N VAL A 42 -17.04 8.06 13.06
CA VAL A 42 -17.30 9.52 13.19
C VAL A 42 -17.65 10.19 11.86
N ASN A 43 -17.54 9.47 10.74
CA ASN A 43 -17.92 9.98 9.43
C ASN A 43 -19.40 10.36 9.40
N GLY A 44 -19.70 11.59 8.97
CA GLY A 44 -21.04 12.18 9.00
C GLY A 44 -21.35 12.99 10.26
N HIS A 45 -20.58 12.80 11.35
CA HIS A 45 -20.53 13.78 12.45
C HIS A 45 -19.54 14.90 12.11
N CYS A 46 -18.34 14.52 11.68
CA CYS A 46 -17.35 15.42 11.06
C CYS A 46 -16.91 14.85 9.71
N GLY A 47 -16.23 15.67 8.91
CA GLY A 47 -15.60 15.21 7.67
C GLY A 47 -14.42 14.28 7.96
N ILE A 48 -14.18 13.34 7.04
CA ILE A 48 -12.94 12.58 6.94
C ILE A 48 -12.45 12.64 5.48
N ASP A 49 -11.15 12.52 5.27
CA ASP A 49 -10.52 12.43 3.95
C ASP A 49 -10.89 11.12 3.23
N MET A 50 -10.50 9.97 3.80
CA MET A 50 -10.72 8.64 3.25
C MET A 50 -10.62 7.55 4.32
N LEU A 51 -11.16 6.38 4.02
CA LEU A 51 -10.93 5.16 4.79
C LEU A 51 -9.69 4.46 4.24
N ALA A 52 -8.54 4.68 4.89
CA ALA A 52 -7.29 4.04 4.52
C ALA A 52 -7.32 2.54 4.85
N GLY A 53 -7.09 1.71 3.83
CA GLY A 53 -6.86 0.27 3.97
C GLY A 53 -5.43 -0.06 4.40
N PRO A 54 -5.05 -1.35 4.41
CA PRO A 54 -3.65 -1.75 4.41
C PRO A 54 -2.90 -1.09 3.25
N SER A 55 -1.61 -0.84 3.45
CA SER A 55 -0.75 -0.27 2.42
C SER A 55 -0.57 -1.26 1.26
N GLU A 56 -0.75 -0.81 0.02
CA GLU A 56 -0.66 -1.65 -1.19
C GLU A 56 0.26 -1.02 -2.25
N VAL A 57 1.04 -1.86 -2.94
CA VAL A 57 1.78 -1.48 -4.16
C VAL A 57 1.54 -2.54 -5.22
N LEU A 58 1.29 -2.09 -6.45
CA LEU A 58 1.20 -2.94 -7.63
C LEU A 58 2.22 -2.46 -8.66
N VAL A 59 3.08 -3.36 -9.11
CA VAL A 59 4.07 -3.09 -10.15
C VAL A 59 3.68 -3.83 -11.43
N ILE A 60 3.51 -3.09 -12.53
CA ILE A 60 3.43 -3.66 -13.89
C ILE A 60 4.84 -3.65 -14.48
N ALA A 61 5.39 -4.83 -14.77
CA ALA A 61 6.75 -4.99 -15.27
C ALA A 61 6.78 -5.78 -16.60
N ASP A 62 7.53 -5.29 -17.59
CA ASP A 62 7.80 -6.00 -18.84
C ASP A 62 9.24 -6.55 -18.88
N GLU A 63 9.65 -7.14 -20.02
CA GLU A 63 10.99 -7.70 -20.24
C GLU A 63 12.14 -6.70 -20.08
N THR A 64 11.85 -5.40 -20.06
CA THR A 64 12.86 -4.34 -19.89
C THR A 64 13.03 -3.90 -18.44
N ALA A 65 12.15 -4.36 -17.54
CA ALA A 65 12.20 -4.02 -16.13
C ALA A 65 13.48 -4.51 -15.47
N ASN A 66 14.06 -3.69 -14.59
CA ASN A 66 15.18 -4.12 -13.78
C ASN A 66 14.67 -4.91 -12.56
N ALA A 67 14.88 -6.23 -12.58
CA ALA A 67 14.45 -7.11 -11.50
C ALA A 67 14.90 -6.66 -10.10
N LYS A 68 16.06 -5.99 -10.01
CA LYS A 68 16.57 -5.46 -8.73
C LYS A 68 15.77 -4.31 -8.17
N VAL A 69 15.31 -3.44 -9.05
CA VAL A 69 14.53 -2.25 -8.71
C VAL A 69 13.12 -2.68 -8.33
N VAL A 70 12.46 -3.48 -9.19
CA VAL A 70 11.12 -4.00 -8.91
C VAL A 70 11.07 -4.77 -7.57
N ALA A 71 12.05 -5.62 -7.30
CA ALA A 71 12.11 -6.33 -6.01
C ALA A 71 12.25 -5.37 -4.81
N ALA A 72 13.05 -4.31 -4.96
CA ALA A 72 13.23 -3.31 -3.92
C ALA A 72 11.93 -2.53 -3.66
N ASP A 73 11.20 -2.14 -4.71
CA ASP A 73 9.94 -1.41 -4.60
C ASP A 73 8.85 -2.27 -3.92
N LEU A 74 8.72 -3.55 -4.33
CA LEU A 74 7.83 -4.51 -3.68
C LEU A 74 8.16 -4.70 -2.19
N ILE A 75 9.46 -4.73 -1.84
CA ILE A 75 9.91 -4.86 -0.44
C ILE A 75 9.63 -3.58 0.35
N ALA A 76 9.86 -2.40 -0.24
CA ALA A 76 9.67 -1.11 0.40
C ALA A 76 8.25 -0.95 0.95
N GLN A 77 7.25 -1.46 0.23
CA GLN A 77 5.88 -1.49 0.74
C GLN A 77 5.66 -2.61 1.77
N ALA A 78 6.20 -3.80 1.51
CA ALA A 78 5.99 -4.97 2.38
C ALA A 78 6.59 -4.78 3.80
N GLU A 79 7.67 -4.00 3.94
CA GLU A 79 8.29 -3.76 5.25
C GLU A 79 7.49 -2.83 6.18
N HIS A 80 6.45 -2.17 5.65
CA HIS A 80 5.69 -1.16 6.39
C HIS A 80 4.69 -1.75 7.40
N ASP A 81 4.01 -2.84 7.05
CA ASP A 81 3.06 -3.55 7.92
C ASP A 81 2.93 -5.03 7.51
N VAL A 82 2.67 -5.93 8.46
CA VAL A 82 2.48 -7.37 8.23
C VAL A 82 1.25 -7.68 7.36
N VAL A 83 0.33 -6.73 7.23
CA VAL A 83 -0.85 -6.82 6.35
C VAL A 83 -0.69 -6.06 5.03
N ALA A 84 0.48 -5.47 4.76
CA ALA A 84 0.75 -4.82 3.48
C ALA A 84 0.73 -5.83 2.32
N ARG A 85 0.45 -5.36 1.11
CA ARG A 85 0.45 -6.22 -0.09
C ARG A 85 1.32 -5.63 -1.19
N ALA A 86 2.18 -6.49 -1.73
CA ALA A 86 3.02 -6.19 -2.88
C ALA A 86 2.60 -7.10 -4.04
N ILE A 87 2.14 -6.52 -5.13
CA ILE A 87 1.56 -7.25 -6.26
C ILE A 87 2.44 -7.02 -7.49
N LEU A 88 2.80 -8.09 -8.19
CA LEU A 88 3.55 -8.02 -9.44
C LEU A 88 2.68 -8.50 -10.60
N LEU A 89 2.51 -7.68 -11.63
CA LEU A 89 1.91 -8.08 -12.90
C LEU A 89 2.99 -8.05 -13.98
N SER A 90 3.15 -9.13 -14.74
CA SER A 90 4.11 -9.15 -15.84
C SER A 90 3.66 -10.06 -16.97
N THR A 91 4.06 -9.74 -18.19
CA THR A 91 3.83 -10.57 -19.38
C THR A 91 4.94 -11.60 -19.62
N ASP A 92 6.03 -11.56 -18.85
CA ASP A 92 7.18 -12.44 -19.03
C ASP A 92 7.47 -13.25 -17.75
N ALA A 93 7.37 -14.58 -17.88
CA ALA A 93 7.65 -15.50 -16.80
C ALA A 93 9.13 -15.46 -16.33
N THR A 94 10.05 -15.11 -17.22
CA THR A 94 11.48 -14.94 -16.91
C THR A 94 11.68 -13.75 -15.98
N VAL A 95 11.04 -12.62 -16.28
CA VAL A 95 11.09 -11.41 -15.44
C VAL A 95 10.54 -11.70 -14.05
N ILE A 96 9.41 -12.39 -13.96
CA ILE A 96 8.83 -12.81 -12.67
C ILE A 96 9.83 -13.68 -11.89
N GLN A 97 10.49 -14.62 -12.56
CA GLN A 97 11.46 -15.50 -11.91
C GLN A 97 12.69 -14.74 -11.41
N ASP A 98 13.19 -13.78 -12.19
CA ASP A 98 14.34 -12.95 -11.84
C ASP A 98 14.01 -12.04 -10.66
N ILE A 99 12.84 -11.41 -10.64
CA ILE A 99 12.34 -10.61 -9.51
C ILE A 99 12.21 -11.48 -8.26
N ASN A 100 11.64 -12.68 -8.39
CA ASN A 100 11.52 -13.61 -7.25
C ASN A 100 12.89 -14.04 -6.67
N ASN A 101 13.92 -14.17 -7.51
CA ASN A 101 15.27 -14.47 -7.05
C ASN A 101 15.88 -13.29 -6.30
N GLU A 102 15.66 -12.07 -6.80
CA GLU A 102 16.11 -10.88 -6.10
C GLU A 102 15.36 -10.66 -4.79
N LEU A 103 14.03 -10.84 -4.75
CA LEU A 103 13.22 -10.76 -3.53
C LEU A 103 13.79 -11.65 -2.43
N LYS A 104 14.16 -12.90 -2.75
CA LYS A 104 14.82 -13.81 -1.79
C LYS A 104 16.13 -13.24 -1.26
N THR A 105 16.93 -12.66 -2.14
CA THR A 105 18.25 -12.09 -1.81
C THR A 105 18.09 -10.86 -0.93
N GLN A 106 17.30 -9.88 -1.35
CA GLN A 106 17.09 -8.62 -0.65
C GLN A 106 16.35 -8.82 0.69
N LEU A 107 15.29 -9.65 0.75
CA LEU A 107 14.62 -9.97 2.01
C LEU A 107 15.56 -10.61 3.03
N SER A 108 16.61 -11.32 2.60
CA SER A 108 17.56 -11.99 3.51
C SER A 108 18.51 -11.02 4.22
N VAL A 109 18.70 -9.82 3.68
CA VAL A 109 19.66 -8.83 4.20
C VAL A 109 19.00 -7.64 4.90
N LEU A 110 17.67 -7.55 4.90
CA LEU A 110 16.94 -6.53 5.65
C LEU A 110 17.25 -6.65 7.16
N PRO A 111 17.37 -5.52 7.88
CA PRO A 111 17.43 -5.51 9.33
C PRO A 111 16.08 -5.89 9.95
N GLU A 112 16.09 -6.35 11.20
CA GLU A 112 14.85 -6.45 11.99
C GLU A 112 14.46 -5.07 12.55
N PRO A 113 13.15 -4.75 12.68
CA PRO A 113 12.00 -5.62 12.45
C PRO A 113 11.53 -5.74 10.99
N ASN A 114 12.12 -4.98 10.06
CA ASN A 114 11.68 -4.89 8.66
C ASN A 114 11.68 -6.26 7.96
N GLN A 115 12.69 -7.09 8.22
CA GLN A 115 12.78 -8.44 7.66
C GLN A 115 11.58 -9.32 8.04
N SER A 116 11.25 -9.44 9.33
CA SER A 116 10.12 -10.27 9.76
C SER A 116 8.78 -9.71 9.29
N THR A 117 8.61 -8.39 9.31
CA THR A 117 7.41 -7.71 8.80
C THR A 117 7.21 -7.98 7.31
N ALA A 118 8.24 -7.72 6.49
CA ALA A 118 8.17 -7.92 5.04
C ALA A 118 7.92 -9.39 4.67
N ARG A 119 8.52 -10.34 5.39
CA ARG A 119 8.26 -11.78 5.17
C ARG A 119 6.82 -12.17 5.45
N GLU A 120 6.18 -11.56 6.45
CA GLU A 120 4.77 -11.82 6.74
C GLU A 120 3.85 -11.22 5.66
N ALA A 121 4.08 -9.96 5.29
CA ALA A 121 3.35 -9.28 4.21
C ALA A 121 3.44 -10.05 2.88
N MET A 122 4.65 -10.55 2.55
CA MET A 122 4.90 -11.33 1.34
C MET A 122 4.11 -12.64 1.24
N LYS A 123 3.51 -13.15 2.33
CA LYS A 123 2.60 -14.32 2.27
C LYS A 123 1.24 -13.97 1.66
N GLN A 124 0.84 -12.70 1.71
CA GLN A 124 -0.40 -12.19 1.09
C GLN A 124 -0.15 -11.54 -0.27
N SER A 125 1.11 -11.23 -0.58
CA SER A 125 1.60 -10.78 -1.88
C SER A 125 1.58 -11.89 -2.93
N PHE A 126 1.49 -11.52 -4.21
CA PHE A 126 1.48 -12.47 -5.32
C PHE A 126 1.98 -11.85 -6.62
N ALA A 127 2.39 -12.71 -7.55
CA ALA A 127 2.72 -12.35 -8.92
C ALA A 127 1.70 -12.98 -9.89
N VAL A 128 1.35 -12.26 -10.95
CA VAL A 128 0.45 -12.72 -12.01
C VAL A 128 1.17 -12.65 -13.35
N LEU A 129 1.26 -13.79 -14.03
CA LEU A 129 1.66 -13.85 -15.43
C LEU A 129 0.46 -13.49 -16.30
N CYS A 130 0.55 -12.34 -16.95
CA CYS A 130 -0.46 -11.80 -17.85
C CYS A 130 -0.18 -12.23 -19.29
N THR A 131 -1.23 -12.33 -20.12
CA THR A 131 -1.11 -12.66 -21.54
C THR A 131 -0.54 -11.49 -22.35
N ASP A 132 -0.87 -10.27 -21.94
CA ASP A 132 -0.39 -9.03 -22.52
C ASP A 132 -0.53 -7.86 -21.51
N ILE A 133 -0.04 -6.68 -21.89
CA ILE A 133 -0.09 -5.48 -21.07
C ILE A 133 -1.54 -5.01 -20.84
N ASN A 134 -2.46 -5.23 -21.79
CA ASN A 134 -3.86 -4.82 -21.59
C ASN A 134 -4.51 -5.62 -20.46
N GLN A 135 -4.17 -6.91 -20.35
CA GLN A 135 -4.63 -7.73 -19.22
C GLN A 135 -4.02 -7.22 -17.90
N ALA A 136 -2.74 -6.85 -17.87
CA ALA A 136 -2.11 -6.28 -16.69
C ALA A 136 -2.79 -4.98 -16.25
N VAL A 137 -3.11 -4.09 -17.21
CA VAL A 137 -3.86 -2.85 -16.96
C VAL A 137 -5.25 -3.17 -16.40
N SER A 138 -6.01 -4.07 -17.05
CA SER A 138 -7.34 -4.45 -16.57
C SER A 138 -7.33 -5.03 -15.15
N ILE A 139 -6.33 -5.85 -14.82
CA ILE A 139 -6.18 -6.39 -13.46
C ILE A 139 -5.82 -5.27 -12.47
N SER A 140 -4.96 -4.34 -12.86
CA SER A 140 -4.62 -3.17 -12.04
C SER A 140 -5.85 -2.31 -11.76
N ASP A 141 -6.67 -2.03 -12.76
CA ASP A 141 -7.90 -1.24 -12.62
C ASP A 141 -8.92 -1.94 -11.71
N ASP A 142 -9.07 -3.27 -11.83
CA ASP A 142 -9.96 -4.07 -10.98
C ASP A 142 -9.50 -4.09 -9.51
N ILE A 143 -8.18 -4.09 -9.28
CA ILE A 143 -7.58 -4.05 -7.94
C ILE A 143 -7.67 -2.65 -7.32
N ALA A 144 -7.55 -1.60 -8.15
CA ALA A 144 -7.47 -0.20 -7.74
C ALA A 144 -6.42 0.03 -6.62
N PRO A 145 -5.14 -0.27 -6.89
CA PRO A 145 -4.09 -0.24 -5.88
C PRO A 145 -3.85 1.19 -5.35
N GLU A 146 -3.44 1.30 -4.09
CA GLU A 146 -3.02 2.59 -3.51
C GLU A 146 -1.86 3.22 -4.29
N HIS A 147 -0.85 2.41 -4.63
CA HIS A 147 0.28 2.80 -5.46
C HIS A 147 0.38 1.90 -6.70
N LEU A 148 0.43 2.52 -7.87
CA LEU A 148 0.70 1.86 -9.14
C LEU A 148 2.07 2.31 -9.66
N GLU A 149 2.94 1.34 -9.91
CA GLU A 149 4.22 1.55 -10.56
C GLU A 149 4.25 0.84 -11.91
N ILE A 150 4.68 1.55 -12.94
CA ILE A 150 4.73 1.03 -14.30
C ILE A 150 6.19 1.02 -14.74
N GLN A 151 6.82 -0.15 -14.62
CA GLN A 151 8.20 -0.39 -15.00
C GLN A 151 8.24 -1.15 -16.34
N THR A 152 7.85 -0.44 -17.40
CA THR A 152 7.82 -0.97 -18.77
C THR A 152 8.58 -0.05 -19.72
N LYS A 153 8.90 -0.55 -20.91
CA LYS A 153 9.59 0.20 -21.96
C LYS A 153 8.85 1.49 -22.32
N ASP A 154 7.53 1.41 -22.42
CA ASP A 154 6.63 2.51 -22.81
C ASP A 154 5.72 2.91 -21.64
N ALA A 155 6.28 3.12 -20.45
CA ALA A 155 5.54 3.33 -19.20
C ALA A 155 4.44 4.41 -19.29
N MET A 156 4.70 5.54 -19.95
CA MET A 156 3.71 6.60 -20.14
C MET A 156 2.49 6.12 -20.93
N LYS A 157 2.70 5.34 -22.00
CA LYS A 157 1.63 4.82 -22.84
C LYS A 157 0.77 3.81 -22.08
N VAL A 158 1.39 2.97 -21.25
CA VAL A 158 0.66 2.03 -20.38
C VAL A 158 -0.13 2.80 -19.32
N GLY A 159 0.46 3.83 -18.72
CA GLY A 159 -0.23 4.68 -17.75
C GLY A 159 -1.44 5.42 -18.31
N GLU A 160 -1.40 5.82 -19.59
CA GLU A 160 -2.55 6.41 -20.30
C GLU A 160 -3.71 5.42 -20.52
N GLN A 161 -3.49 4.12 -20.31
CA GLN A 161 -4.52 3.07 -20.44
C GLN A 161 -5.18 2.71 -19.10
N CYS A 162 -4.52 3.01 -17.97
CA CYS A 162 -5.07 2.80 -16.64
C CYS A 162 -6.19 3.81 -16.34
N ALA A 163 -7.22 3.34 -15.63
CA ALA A 163 -8.43 4.10 -15.33
C ALA A 163 -8.36 4.93 -14.04
#